data_AF-A0AA51JHL7-F1
#
_entry.id   AF-A0AA51JHL7-F1
#
_cell.length_a   1.000
_cell.length_b   1.000
_cell.length_c   1.000
_cell.angle_alpha   90.00
_cell.angle_beta   90.00
_cell.angle_gamma   90.00
#
_symmetry.space_group_name_H-M   'P 1'
#
loop_
_entity.id
_entity.type
_entity.pdbx_description
1 polymer ?
#
loop_
_entity_poly.entity_id
_entity_poly.type
_entity_poly.pdbx_seq_one_letter_code
_entity_poly.pdbx_strand_id
1 'polypeptide(L)'
;LELIVKLTKILQVKRNKINKLRELNYEAEKRKSFDQRTPEDFERKYAAIVIDLERMNMDLQEYINEIQVFCQQIAPGPSLAAMLAPSHLREKCREEASELVSNNNSNSVKNSNIIDLITDLTALMLQVKSLSNSDQNAYELSVLQGT
;
A
#
# COMPACT_ATOMS: atom_id res chain seq x y z
N LEU A 1 23.69 6.37 0.55
CA LEU A 1 23.67 6.59 2.02
C LEU A 1 22.74 7.74 2.41
N GLU A 2 22.83 8.90 1.76
CA GLU A 2 21.97 10.07 2.03
C GLU A 2 20.46 9.79 1.97
N LEU A 3 20.00 9.07 0.93
CA LEU A 3 18.59 8.68 0.76
C LEU A 3 18.06 7.85 1.93
N ILE A 4 18.84 6.88 2.40
CA ILE A 4 18.47 6.03 3.55
C ILE A 4 18.34 6.88 4.82
N VAL A 5 19.26 7.83 5.04
CA VAL A 5 19.19 8.75 6.18
C VAL A 5 17.94 9.65 6.11
N LYS A 6 17.62 10.19 4.93
CA LYS A 6 16.40 10.97 4.69
C LYS A 6 15.14 10.13 4.97
N LEU A 7 15.10 8.91 4.45
CA LEU A 7 13.99 7.96 4.66
C LEU A 7 13.78 7.67 6.16
N THR A 8 14.84 7.30 6.89
CA THR A 8 14.75 7.02 8.33
C THR A 8 14.24 8.23 9.11
N LYS A 9 14.71 9.44 8.77
CA LYS A 9 14.28 10.67 9.42
C LYS A 9 12.78 10.93 9.20
N ILE A 10 12.29 10.78 7.97
CA ILE A 10 10.87 11.00 7.66
C ILE A 10 9.99 9.95 8.33
N LEU A 11 10.42 8.67 8.33
CA LEU A 11 9.72 7.61 9.05
C LEU A 11 9.57 7.92 10.55
N GLN A 12 10.63 8.47 11.18
CA GLN A 12 10.58 8.88 12.58
C GLN A 12 9.60 10.03 12.81
N VAL A 13 9.61 11.05 11.95
CA VAL A 13 8.67 12.19 12.05
C VAL A 13 7.22 11.73 11.82
N LYS A 14 6.99 10.89 10.81
CA LYS A 14 5.68 10.29 10.50
C LYS A 14 5.15 9.48 11.67
N ARG A 15 6.00 8.68 12.33
CA ARG A 15 5.63 7.93 13.54
C ARG A 15 5.14 8.85 14.66
N ASN A 16 5.82 9.97 14.89
CA ASN A 16 5.39 10.94 15.90
C ASN A 16 4.04 11.59 15.56
N LYS A 17 3.79 11.88 14.28
CA LYS A 17 2.52 12.44 13.80
C LYS A 17 1.38 11.43 13.88
N ILE A 18 1.61 10.15 13.60
CA ILE A 18 0.64 9.07 13.81
C ILE A 18 0.27 8.96 15.29
N ASN A 19 1.26 8.98 16.19
CA ASN A 19 0.98 8.97 17.63
C ASN A 19 0.14 10.19 18.02
N LYS A 20 0.44 11.38 17.50
CA LYS A 20 -0.35 12.58 17.78
C LYS A 20 -1.79 12.48 17.25
N LEU A 21 -1.98 11.92 16.07
CA LEU A 21 -3.32 11.69 15.50
C LEU A 21 -4.12 10.70 16.36
N ARG A 22 -3.46 9.65 16.88
CA ARG A 22 -4.06 8.69 17.81
C ARG A 22 -4.54 9.36 19.10
N GLU A 23 -3.73 10.24 19.68
CA GLU A 23 -4.14 11.03 20.86
C GLU A 23 -5.35 11.92 20.57
N LEU A 24 -5.40 12.54 19.38
CA LEU A 24 -6.57 13.33 18.98
C LEU A 24 -7.80 12.45 18.80
N ASN A 25 -7.68 11.27 18.20
CA ASN A 25 -8.80 10.32 18.08
C ASN A 25 -9.36 9.93 19.44
N TYR A 26 -8.49 9.59 20.39
CA TYR A 26 -8.92 9.28 21.75
C TYR A 26 -9.69 10.44 22.39
N GLU A 27 -9.19 11.66 22.27
CA GLU A 27 -9.86 12.84 22.80
C GLU A 27 -11.20 13.14 22.08
N ALA A 28 -11.28 12.91 20.77
CA ALA A 28 -12.50 13.04 19.99
C ALA A 28 -13.56 12.01 20.41
N GLU A 29 -13.16 10.74 20.58
CA GLU A 29 -14.02 9.67 21.08
C GLU A 29 -14.56 9.98 22.47
N LYS A 30 -13.69 10.46 23.37
CA LYS A 30 -14.08 10.90 24.71
C LYS A 30 -15.11 12.02 24.66
N ARG A 31 -14.89 13.08 23.86
CA ARG A 31 -15.87 14.16 23.72
C ARG A 31 -17.21 13.68 23.18
N LYS A 32 -17.17 12.81 22.17
CA LYS A 32 -18.36 12.19 21.59
C LYS A 32 -19.15 11.39 22.62
N SER A 33 -18.49 10.69 23.54
CA SER A 33 -19.18 9.96 24.62
C SER A 33 -19.93 10.87 25.60
N PHE A 34 -19.56 12.14 25.71
CA PHE A 34 -20.24 13.16 26.52
C PHE A 34 -21.14 14.07 25.68
N ASP A 35 -21.42 13.71 24.42
CA ASP A 35 -22.20 14.49 23.45
C ASP A 35 -21.71 15.95 23.28
N GLN A 36 -20.40 16.15 23.47
CA GLN A 36 -19.76 17.46 23.33
C GLN A 36 -19.45 17.73 21.86
N ARG A 37 -19.78 18.95 21.40
CA ARG A 37 -19.38 19.39 20.06
C ARG A 37 -17.86 19.53 19.95
N THR A 38 -17.33 19.09 18.82
CA THR A 38 -15.91 19.29 18.48
C THR A 38 -15.65 20.77 18.17
N PRO A 39 -14.67 21.41 18.84
CA PRO A 39 -14.30 22.80 18.52
C PRO A 39 -13.66 22.90 17.13
N GLU A 40 -13.90 24.00 16.42
CA GLU A 40 -13.30 24.25 15.09
C GLU A 40 -11.77 24.20 15.11
N ASP A 41 -11.13 24.72 16.17
CA ASP A 41 -9.67 24.65 16.33
C ASP A 41 -9.15 23.23 16.46
N PHE A 42 -9.96 22.31 17.00
CA PHE A 42 -9.60 20.90 17.08
C PHE A 42 -9.66 20.27 15.68
N GLU A 43 -10.72 20.53 14.93
CA GLU A 43 -10.87 20.04 13.55
C GLU A 43 -9.75 20.55 12.66
N ARG A 44 -9.40 21.84 12.76
CA ARG A 44 -8.28 22.45 12.03
C ARG A 44 -6.95 21.77 12.35
N LYS A 45 -6.68 21.51 13.63
CA LYS A 45 -5.45 20.79 14.07
C LYS A 45 -5.43 19.35 13.58
N TYR A 46 -6.56 18.67 13.62
CA TYR A 46 -6.70 17.30 13.14
C TYR A 46 -6.43 17.22 11.64
N ALA A 47 -7.12 18.05 10.85
CA ALA A 47 -6.96 18.13 9.40
C ALA A 47 -5.51 18.45 8.99
N ALA A 48 -4.85 19.40 9.67
CA ALA A 48 -3.45 19.72 9.41
C ALA A 48 -2.52 18.51 9.58
N ILE A 49 -2.74 17.68 10.61
CA ILE A 49 -1.94 16.46 10.81
C ILE A 49 -2.20 15.43 9.72
N VAL A 50 -3.45 15.28 9.28
CA VAL A 50 -3.81 14.35 8.19
C VAL A 50 -3.13 14.78 6.88
N ILE A 51 -3.18 16.07 6.53
CA ILE A 51 -2.52 16.63 5.35
C ILE A 51 -1.00 16.45 5.42
N ASP A 52 -0.39 16.74 6.58
CA ASP A 52 1.05 16.51 6.79
C ASP A 52 1.42 15.03 6.57
N LEU A 53 0.60 14.10 7.08
CA LEU A 53 0.78 12.66 6.91
C LEU A 53 0.67 12.22 5.45
N GLU A 54 -0.29 12.77 4.71
CA GLU A 54 -0.44 12.51 3.28
C GLU A 54 0.80 12.97 2.49
N ARG A 55 1.27 14.21 2.76
CA ARG A 55 2.49 14.71 2.14
C ARG A 55 3.71 13.84 2.44
N MET A 56 3.87 13.44 3.71
CA MET A 56 4.95 12.52 4.09
C MET A 56 4.83 11.15 3.39
N ASN A 57 3.61 10.67 3.08
CA ASN A 57 3.43 9.43 2.31
C ASN A 57 3.94 9.60 0.88
N MET A 58 3.63 10.73 0.24
CA MET A 58 4.11 11.03 -1.11
C MET A 58 5.63 11.11 -1.15
N ASP A 59 6.25 11.86 -0.22
CA ASP A 59 7.70 11.99 -0.13
C ASP A 59 8.37 10.63 0.11
N LEU A 60 7.81 9.79 0.99
CA LEU A 60 8.33 8.45 1.23
C LEU A 60 8.23 7.54 -0.01
N GLN A 61 7.14 7.65 -0.77
CA GLN A 61 6.97 6.87 -2.00
C GLN A 61 8.05 7.23 -3.02
N GLU A 62 8.34 8.52 -3.19
CA GLU A 62 9.41 8.99 -4.06
C GLU A 62 10.78 8.45 -3.62
N TYR A 63 11.12 8.55 -2.33
CA TYR A 63 12.39 8.01 -1.83
C TYR A 63 12.50 6.50 -1.95
N ILE A 64 11.41 5.75 -1.74
CA ILE A 64 11.39 4.30 -1.92
C ILE A 64 11.63 3.93 -3.39
N ASN A 65 10.98 4.62 -4.32
CA ASN A 65 11.18 4.42 -5.75
C ASN A 65 12.64 4.67 -6.16
N GLU A 66 13.26 5.75 -5.67
CA GLU A 66 14.67 6.03 -5.93
C GLU A 66 15.60 4.97 -5.33
N ILE A 67 15.37 4.58 -4.07
CA ILE A 67 16.14 3.52 -3.40
C ILE A 67 16.02 2.21 -4.18
N GLN A 68 14.84 1.89 -4.70
CA GLN A 68 14.62 0.71 -5.52
C GLN A 68 15.49 0.71 -6.79
N VAL A 69 15.59 1.86 -7.48
CA VAL A 69 16.48 2.03 -8.65
C VAL A 69 17.94 1.84 -8.24
N PHE A 70 18.38 2.43 -7.12
CA PHE A 70 19.75 2.24 -6.64
C PHE A 70 20.06 0.80 -6.24
N CYS A 71 19.12 0.11 -5.59
CA CYS A 71 19.27 -1.30 -5.23
C CYS A 71 19.43 -2.18 -6.48
N GLN A 72 18.71 -1.91 -7.57
CA GLN A 72 18.88 -2.62 -8.85
C GLN A 72 20.26 -2.38 -9.48
N GLN A 73 20.82 -1.18 -9.35
CA GLN A 73 22.14 -0.83 -9.88
C GLN A 73 23.30 -1.45 -9.07
N ILE A 74 23.15 -1.52 -7.74
CA ILE A 74 24.22 -1.96 -6.82
C ILE A 74 24.23 -3.48 -6.64
N ALA A 75 23.06 -4.13 -6.73
CA ALA A 75 22.93 -5.58 -6.64
C ALA A 75 22.12 -6.11 -7.84
N PRO A 76 22.72 -6.17 -9.05
CA PRO A 76 22.11 -6.83 -10.20
C PRO A 76 22.19 -8.34 -10.00
N GLY A 77 21.30 -8.89 -9.16
CA GLY A 77 21.30 -10.31 -8.84
C GLY A 77 20.04 -10.79 -8.11
N PRO A 78 19.86 -12.12 -7.99
CA PRO A 78 18.58 -12.76 -7.64
C PRO A 78 17.99 -12.36 -6.28
N SER A 79 18.79 -11.76 -5.39
CA SER A 79 18.39 -11.46 -4.01
C SER A 79 17.42 -10.28 -3.89
N LEU A 80 17.55 -9.23 -4.72
CA LEU A 80 16.60 -8.11 -4.70
C LEU A 80 15.34 -8.44 -5.51
N ALA A 81 15.52 -9.11 -6.64
CA ALA A 81 14.40 -9.66 -7.42
C ALA A 81 13.56 -10.61 -6.57
N ALA A 82 14.15 -11.51 -5.77
CA ALA A 82 13.42 -12.41 -4.89
C ALA A 82 12.70 -11.72 -3.72
N MET A 83 13.21 -10.59 -3.20
CA MET A 83 12.55 -9.84 -2.12
C MET A 83 11.36 -9.00 -2.60
N LEU A 84 11.42 -8.49 -3.84
CA LEU A 84 10.43 -7.58 -4.41
C LEU A 84 9.46 -8.28 -5.39
N ALA A 85 9.85 -9.41 -5.99
CA ALA A 85 9.01 -10.17 -6.91
C ALA A 85 7.64 -10.50 -6.32
N PRO A 86 7.50 -10.85 -5.02
CA PRO A 86 6.19 -11.24 -4.51
C PRO A 86 5.16 -10.10 -4.48
N SER A 87 5.57 -8.90 -4.07
CA SER A 87 4.67 -7.73 -4.00
C SER A 87 4.39 -7.15 -5.38
N HIS A 88 5.41 -7.03 -6.24
CA HIS A 88 5.24 -6.51 -7.59
C HIS A 88 4.41 -7.44 -8.48
N LEU A 89 4.61 -8.76 -8.37
CA LEU A 89 3.80 -9.73 -9.12
C LEU A 89 2.34 -9.67 -8.67
N ARG A 90 2.09 -9.57 -7.36
CA ARG A 90 0.73 -9.45 -6.81
C ARG A 90 0.02 -8.21 -7.32
N GLU A 91 0.68 -7.05 -7.25
CA GLU A 91 0.11 -5.77 -7.67
C GLU A 91 -0.17 -5.75 -9.18
N LYS A 92 0.81 -6.19 -9.99
CA LYS A 92 0.65 -6.30 -11.45
C LYS A 92 -0.49 -7.25 -11.83
N CYS A 93 -0.57 -8.43 -11.22
CA CYS A 93 -1.65 -9.39 -11.50
C CYS A 93 -3.01 -8.85 -11.06
N ARG A 94 -3.08 -8.03 -10.01
CA ARG A 94 -4.33 -7.42 -9.56
C ARG A 94 -4.78 -6.28 -10.48
N GLU A 95 -3.84 -5.49 -10.99
CA GLU A 95 -4.12 -4.45 -12.00
C GLU A 95 -4.62 -5.08 -13.31
N GLU A 96 -3.91 -6.09 -13.84
CA GLU A 96 -4.32 -6.82 -15.04
C GLU A 96 -5.67 -7.52 -14.85
N ALA A 97 -5.92 -8.10 -13.67
CA ALA A 97 -7.22 -8.68 -13.34
C ALA A 97 -8.34 -7.63 -13.33
N SER A 98 -8.08 -6.44 -12.78
CA SER A 98 -9.07 -5.35 -12.75
C SER A 98 -9.43 -4.89 -14.17
N GLU A 99 -8.43 -4.74 -15.04
CA GLU A 99 -8.66 -4.41 -16.46
C GLU A 99 -9.45 -5.51 -17.18
N LEU A 100 -9.08 -6.78 -16.98
CA LEU A 100 -9.79 -7.92 -17.58
C LEU A 100 -11.25 -7.97 -17.11
N VAL A 101 -11.50 -7.83 -15.81
CA VAL A 101 -12.86 -7.84 -15.27
C VAL A 101 -13.64 -6.63 -15.77
N SER A 102 -13.05 -5.43 -15.81
CA SER A 102 -13.69 -4.24 -16.35
C SER A 102 -14.07 -4.39 -17.82
N ASN A 103 -13.15 -4.91 -18.64
CA ASN A 103 -13.35 -5.07 -20.09
C ASN A 103 -14.39 -6.16 -20.43
N ASN A 104 -14.54 -7.17 -19.57
CA ASN A 104 -15.48 -8.27 -19.79
C ASN A 104 -16.80 -8.09 -19.03
N ASN A 105 -16.85 -7.24 -18.01
CA ASN A 105 -18.06 -6.91 -17.29
C ASN A 105 -18.86 -5.85 -18.06
N SER A 106 -19.57 -6.28 -19.10
CA SER A 106 -20.47 -5.47 -19.93
C SER A 106 -21.74 -5.01 -19.17
N ASN A 107 -21.57 -4.37 -18.00
CA ASN A 107 -22.62 -3.98 -17.06
C ASN A 107 -23.50 -5.13 -16.53
N SER A 108 -23.04 -6.38 -16.65
CA SER A 108 -23.77 -7.58 -16.23
C SER A 108 -23.79 -7.72 -14.71
N VAL A 109 -22.64 -7.49 -14.07
CA VAL A 109 -22.49 -7.51 -12.61
C VAL A 109 -22.36 -6.08 -12.12
N LYS A 110 -23.25 -5.67 -11.20
CA LYS A 110 -23.28 -4.31 -10.61
C LYS A 110 -22.89 -4.27 -9.14
N ASN A 111 -22.84 -5.44 -8.48
CA ASN A 111 -22.52 -5.53 -7.07
C ASN A 111 -20.99 -5.42 -6.89
N SER A 112 -20.53 -4.36 -6.22
CA SER A 112 -19.09 -4.11 -5.97
C SER A 112 -18.41 -5.31 -5.32
N ASN A 113 -19.02 -5.94 -4.31
CA ASN A 113 -18.41 -7.06 -3.60
C ASN A 113 -18.21 -8.27 -4.52
N ILE A 114 -19.11 -8.47 -5.48
CA ILE A 114 -19.00 -9.56 -6.47
C ILE A 114 -17.92 -9.22 -7.50
N ILE A 115 -17.84 -7.95 -7.93
CA ILE A 115 -16.79 -7.49 -8.85
C ILE A 115 -15.41 -7.62 -8.20
N ASP A 116 -15.28 -7.23 -6.94
CA ASP A 116 -14.04 -7.36 -6.17
C ASP A 116 -13.64 -8.84 -6.03
N LEU A 117 -14.59 -9.72 -5.67
CA LEU A 117 -14.32 -11.16 -5.59
C LEU A 117 -13.88 -11.76 -6.93
N ILE A 118 -14.53 -11.39 -8.03
CA ILE A 118 -14.15 -11.85 -9.38
C ILE A 118 -12.75 -11.32 -9.73
N THR A 119 -12.45 -10.09 -9.36
CA THR A 119 -11.13 -9.47 -9.58
C THR A 119 -10.05 -10.19 -8.79
N ASP A 120 -10.28 -10.49 -7.51
CA ASP A 120 -9.29 -11.17 -6.67
C ASP A 120 -9.07 -12.63 -7.13
N LEU A 121 -10.14 -13.33 -7.55
CA LEU A 121 -10.01 -14.67 -8.15
C LEU A 121 -9.26 -14.63 -9.48
N THR A 122 -9.52 -13.63 -10.33
CA THR A 122 -8.81 -13.45 -11.61
C THR A 122 -7.33 -13.14 -11.37
N ALA A 123 -7.02 -12.29 -10.38
CA ALA A 123 -5.66 -11.98 -9.98
C ALA A 123 -4.93 -13.22 -9.48
N LEU A 124 -5.59 -14.06 -8.68
CA LEU A 124 -5.04 -15.32 -8.20
C LEU A 124 -4.71 -16.28 -9.35
N MET A 125 -5.58 -16.40 -10.35
CA MET A 125 -5.29 -17.22 -11.54
C MET A 125 -4.08 -16.71 -12.34
N LEU A 126 -3.96 -15.39 -12.50
CA LEU A 126 -2.83 -14.77 -13.18
C LEU A 126 -1.51 -14.97 -12.42
N GLN A 127 -1.56 -14.91 -11.10
CA GLN A 127 -0.42 -15.23 -10.23
C GLN A 127 0.01 -16.68 -10.44
N VAL A 128 -0.92 -17.63 -10.36
CA VAL A 128 -0.63 -19.07 -10.58
C VAL A 128 -0.06 -19.33 -11.97
N LYS A 129 -0.62 -18.70 -13.02
CA LYS A 129 -0.10 -18.80 -14.40
C LYS A 129 1.32 -18.25 -14.53
N SER A 130 1.62 -17.15 -13.84
CA SER A 130 2.95 -16.55 -13.87
C SER A 130 3.97 -17.45 -13.17
N LEU A 131 3.58 -18.04 -12.03
CA LEU A 131 4.39 -18.99 -11.25
C LEU A 131 4.60 -20.33 -11.97
N SER A 132 3.65 -20.78 -12.80
CA SER A 132 3.80 -22.01 -13.57
C SER A 132 4.73 -21.86 -14.78
N ASN A 133 4.90 -20.61 -15.25
CA ASN A 133 5.78 -20.28 -16.38
C ASN A 133 7.20 -19.91 -15.93
N SER A 134 7.42 -19.63 -14.63
CA SER A 134 8.75 -19.43 -14.06
C SER A 134 9.31 -20.78 -13.57
N ASP A 135 10.26 -21.35 -14.32
CA ASP A 135 10.84 -22.66 -14.00
C ASP A 135 11.60 -22.72 -12.65
N GLN A 136 11.81 -21.62 -11.92
CA GLN A 136 12.54 -21.62 -10.65
C GLN A 136 12.18 -20.45 -9.72
N ASN A 137 11.47 -20.70 -8.62
CA ASN A 137 11.88 -20.30 -7.25
C ASN A 137 10.82 -20.63 -6.17
N ALA A 138 11.22 -21.32 -5.10
CA ALA A 138 10.38 -21.57 -3.92
C ALA A 138 9.94 -20.30 -3.18
N TYR A 139 10.62 -19.16 -3.41
CA TYR A 139 10.34 -17.87 -2.78
C TYR A 139 9.10 -17.16 -3.37
N GLU A 140 8.75 -17.44 -4.62
CA GLU A 140 7.63 -16.78 -5.32
C GLU A 140 6.25 -17.29 -4.83
N LEU A 141 6.21 -18.42 -4.12
CA LEU A 141 4.98 -18.95 -3.54
C LEU A 141 4.38 -18.07 -2.43
N SER A 142 5.20 -17.19 -1.83
CA SER A 142 4.78 -16.22 -0.81
C SER A 142 3.80 -15.15 -1.35
N VAL A 143 3.67 -15.03 -2.68
CA VAL A 143 2.67 -14.17 -3.35
C VAL A 143 1.24 -14.55 -2.93
N LEU A 144 0.99 -15.86 -2.77
CA LEU A 144 -0.33 -16.46 -2.58
C LEU A 144 -0.80 -16.47 -1.11
N GLN A 145 0.06 -16.16 -0.14
CA GLN A 145 -0.26 -16.25 1.30
C GLN A 145 -1.07 -15.06 1.84
N GLY A 146 -1.34 -14.04 1.01
CA GLY A 146 -2.01 -12.80 1.43
C GLY A 146 -3.17 -12.36 0.54
N THR A 147 -3.74 -13.26 -0.25
CA THR A 147 -4.98 -13.05 -1.03
C THR A 147 -6.21 -13.46 -0.23
#